data_AF-A0A350IMQ7-F1
#
_entry.id   AF-A0A350IMQ7-F1
#
_cell.length_a   1.000
_cell.length_b   1.000
_cell.length_c   1.000
_cell.angle_alpha   90.00
_cell.angle_beta   90.00
_cell.angle_gamma   90.00
#
_symmetry.space_group_name_H-M   'P 1'
#
loop_
_entity.id
_entity.type
_entity.pdbx_description
1 polymer ?
#
loop_
_entity_poly.entity_id
_entity_poly.type
_entity_poly.pdbx_seq_one_letter_code
_entity_poly.pdbx_strand_id
1 'polypeptide(L)' 'MGLLDRLDNPYDVGDNIFLGTVEDVLNWGRSKSDWYMTFGLACCAIEFMAVNAAHFDFMRFGCIPRPSPRQTDFIIISG' A
#
# COMPACT_ATOMS: atom_id res chain seq x y z
N MET A 1 2.06 -9.84 -12.38
CA MET A 1 0.88 -8.98 -12.19
C MET A 1 0.14 -8.87 -13.52
N GLY A 2 -0.42 -10.00 -13.93
CA GLY A 2 -0.82 -10.27 -15.31
C GLY A 2 -0.82 -11.77 -15.51
N LEU A 3 -2.01 -12.32 -15.78
CA LEU A 3 -2.35 -13.73 -15.99
C LEU A 3 -2.06 -14.72 -14.85
N LEU A 4 -0.96 -14.60 -14.12
CA LEU A 4 -0.56 -15.56 -13.06
C LEU A 4 -1.39 -15.44 -11.77
N ASP A 5 -1.77 -14.23 -11.35
CA ASP A 5 -2.66 -14.03 -10.17
C ASP A 5 -4.06 -14.65 -10.35
N ARG A 6 -4.49 -14.89 -11.59
CA ARG A 6 -5.79 -15.55 -11.88
C ARG A 6 -5.76 -17.06 -11.66
N LEU A 7 -4.57 -17.67 -11.61
CA LEU A 7 -4.43 -19.10 -11.33
C LEU A 7 -4.30 -19.41 -9.83
N ASP A 8 -3.96 -18.40 -9.01
CA ASP A 8 -3.70 -18.59 -7.57
C ASP A 8 -4.85 -18.10 -6.66
N ASN A 9 -5.94 -17.54 -7.21
CA ASN A 9 -7.01 -16.94 -6.42
C ASN A 9 -8.33 -17.79 -6.42
N PRO A 10 -8.77 -18.34 -5.27
CA PRO A 10 -9.98 -19.15 -5.14
C PRO A 10 -11.30 -18.35 -5.04
N TYR A 11 -11.31 -17.03 -5.32
CA TYR A 11 -12.50 -16.16 -5.28
C TYR A 11 -12.89 -15.61 -6.66
N ASP A 12 -12.94 -16.47 -7.68
CA ASP A 12 -13.48 -16.10 -9.00
C ASP A 12 -15.02 -16.05 -8.94
N VAL A 13 -15.56 -14.89 -8.61
CA VAL A 13 -17.00 -14.63 -8.64
C VAL A 13 -17.40 -14.27 -10.07
N GLY A 14 -17.56 -15.30 -10.91
CA GLY A 14 -18.49 -15.33 -12.04
C GLY A 14 -18.19 -14.45 -13.26
N ASP A 15 -17.65 -15.07 -14.30
CA ASP A 15 -18.02 -14.91 -15.72
C ASP A 15 -18.12 -13.48 -16.30
N ASN A 16 -17.28 -12.54 -15.88
CA ASN A 16 -17.13 -11.25 -16.58
C ASN A 16 -15.66 -10.83 -16.67
N ILE A 17 -14.99 -11.18 -17.78
CA ILE A 17 -13.60 -10.81 -18.10
C ILE A 17 -13.36 -9.30 -17.94
N PHE A 18 -14.37 -8.48 -18.25
CA PHE A 18 -14.31 -7.02 -18.08
C PHE A 18 -14.22 -6.59 -16.61
N LEU A 19 -14.98 -7.21 -15.70
CA LEU A 19 -14.99 -6.84 -14.29
C LEU A 19 -13.64 -7.13 -13.64
N GLY A 20 -13.08 -8.32 -13.92
CA GLY A 20 -11.77 -8.72 -13.41
C GLY A 20 -10.64 -7.79 -13.88
N THR A 21 -10.66 -7.32 -15.14
CA THR A 21 -9.66 -6.34 -15.60
C THR A 21 -9.74 -4.99 -14.90
N VAL A 22 -10.94 -4.55 -14.51
CA VAL A 22 -11.12 -3.29 -13.78
C VAL A 22 -10.66 -3.44 -12.33
N GLU A 23 -10.98 -4.56 -11.69
CA GLU A 23 -10.51 -4.86 -10.32
C GLU A 23 -8.98 -4.95 -10.26
N ASP A 24 -8.34 -5.56 -11.25
CA ASP A 24 -6.88 -5.63 -11.36
C ASP A 24 -6.25 -4.23 -11.41
N VAL A 25 -6.82 -3.32 -12.19
CA VAL A 25 -6.35 -1.92 -12.28
C VAL A 25 -6.59 -1.18 -10.97
N LEU A 26 -7.74 -1.40 -10.32
CA LEU A 26 -8.07 -0.76 -9.04
C LEU A 26 -7.13 -1.22 -7.92
N ASN A 27 -6.85 -2.52 -7.85
CA ASN A 27 -5.93 -3.11 -6.89
C ASN A 27 -4.49 -2.67 -7.15
N TRP A 28 -4.09 -2.56 -8.43
CA TRP A 28 -2.81 -1.96 -8.80
C TRP A 28 -2.69 -0.52 -8.29
N GLY A 29 -3.72 0.30 -8.50
CA GLY A 29 -3.79 1.67 -7.99
C GLY A 29 -3.59 1.73 -6.47
N ARG A 30 -4.36 0.95 -5.71
CA ARG A 30 -4.24 0.86 -4.25
C ARG A 30 -2.84 0.46 -3.80
N SER A 31 -2.23 -0.53 -4.45
CA SER A 31 -0.88 -1.01 -4.12
C SER A 31 0.27 -0.05 -4.45
N LYS A 32 0.01 1.02 -5.20
CA LYS A 32 1.03 1.97 -5.70
C LYS A 32 0.83 3.40 -5.25
N SER A 33 -0.22 3.69 -4.47
CA SER A 33 -0.54 5.05 -4.01
C SER A 33 -0.93 5.06 -2.54
N ASP A 34 -0.05 4.51 -1.72
CA ASP A 34 -0.30 4.22 -0.32
C ASP A 34 -0.12 5.48 0.56
N TRP A 35 -1.18 5.97 1.21
CA TRP A 35 -1.07 7.13 2.11
C TRP A 35 -1.01 6.65 3.55
N TYR A 36 0.14 6.78 4.20
CA TYR A 36 0.36 6.20 5.52
C TYR A 36 0.38 7.25 6.63
N MET A 37 -0.12 6.84 7.79
CA MET A 37 0.06 7.57 9.04
C MET A 37 1.13 6.88 9.88
N THR A 38 2.18 7.62 10.27
CA THR A 38 3.17 7.10 11.23
C THR A 38 2.68 7.33 12.65
N PHE A 39 2.70 6.28 13.47
CA PHE A 39 2.41 6.33 14.90
C PHE A 39 3.63 5.83 15.67
N GLY A 40 4.54 6.77 15.96
CA GLY A 40 5.79 6.51 16.68
C GLY A 40 5.57 6.34 18.18
N LEU A 41 5.94 5.19 18.72
CA LEU A 41 5.85 4.86 20.14
C LEU A 41 7.22 4.84 20.83
N ALA A 42 8.23 4.22 20.22
CA ALA A 42 9.57 4.11 20.79
C ALA A 42 10.67 4.09 19.70
N CYS A 43 11.68 3.23 19.83
CA CYS A 43 12.86 3.24 18.95
C CYS A 43 12.55 2.87 17.49
N CYS A 44 11.53 2.04 17.24
CA CYS A 44 11.11 1.73 15.86
C CYS A 44 10.67 2.98 15.08
N ALA A 45 10.25 4.06 15.79
CA ALA A 45 9.88 5.32 15.15
C ALA A 45 11.08 6.00 14.47
N ILE A 46 12.27 5.98 15.09
CA ILE A 46 13.46 6.62 14.51
C ILE A 46 13.99 5.83 13.31
N GLU A 47 13.87 4.51 13.34
CA GLU A 47 14.21 3.63 12.21
C GLU A 47 13.26 3.89 11.05
N PHE A 48 11.97 4.04 11.33
CA PHE A 48 10.98 4.37 10.31
C PHE A 48 11.14 5.79 9.73
N MET A 49 11.62 6.75 10.53
CA MET A 49 12.01 8.07 10.01
C MET A 49 13.24 7.98 9.10
N ALA A 50 14.21 7.13 9.41
CA ALA A 50 15.37 6.89 8.56
C ALA A 50 14.97 6.23 7.23
N VAL A 51 14.01 5.30 7.25
CA VAL A 51 13.42 4.68 6.04
C VAL A 51 12.78 5.72 5.11
N ASN A 52 12.23 6.79 5.68
CA ASN A 52 11.66 7.92 4.91
C ASN A 52 12.69 8.98 4.49
N ALA A 53 13.93 8.90 4.97
CA ALA A 53 14.99 9.82 4.59
C ALA A 53 15.62 9.44 3.24
N ALA A 54 16.45 10.33 2.70
CA ALA A 54 17.05 10.22 1.36
C ALA A 54 17.86 8.92 1.11
N HIS A 55 18.28 8.21 2.17
CA HIS A 55 19.06 6.99 2.02
C HIS A 55 18.22 5.79 1.55
N PHE A 56 17.00 5.67 2.06
CA PHE A 56 16.10 4.55 1.77
C PHE A 56 14.87 4.97 0.95
N ASP A 57 14.51 6.25 0.97
CA ASP A 57 13.47 6.90 0.16
C ASP A 57 12.21 6.05 -0.05
N PHE A 58 11.49 5.81 1.05
CA PHE A 58 10.23 5.07 1.03
C PHE A 58 9.16 5.70 0.12
N MET A 59 9.22 7.01 -0.12
CA MET A 59 8.26 7.72 -0.97
C MET A 59 8.33 7.30 -2.43
N ARG A 60 9.43 6.67 -2.87
CA ARG A 60 9.58 6.13 -4.22
C ARG A 60 8.53 5.06 -4.57
N PHE A 61 7.98 4.37 -3.58
CA PHE A 61 6.94 3.36 -3.81
C PHE A 61 5.52 3.95 -3.92
N GLY A 62 5.39 5.29 -3.88
CA GLY A 62 4.10 5.97 -3.83
C GLY A 62 3.57 6.17 -2.40
N CYS A 63 4.41 5.87 -1.40
CA CYS A 63 4.08 6.00 0.01
C CYS A 63 4.21 7.45 0.46
N ILE A 64 3.10 8.13 0.76
CA ILE A 64 3.13 9.54 1.18
C ILE A 64 2.73 9.67 2.66
N PRO A 65 3.53 10.31 3.52
CA PRO A 65 3.16 10.55 4.90
C PRO A 65 2.02 11.57 4.96
N ARG A 66 0.91 11.18 5.59
CA ARG A 66 -0.19 12.09 5.92
C ARG A 66 -0.48 11.98 7.41
N PRO A 67 -0.40 13.08 8.18
CA PRO A 67 -0.57 13.03 9.63
C PRO A 67 -2.04 12.91 10.06
N SER A 68 -2.99 13.15 9.17
CA SER A 68 -4.42 13.10 9.50
C SER A 68 -4.98 11.69 9.27
N PRO A 69 -5.60 11.05 10.28
CA PRO A 69 -6.11 9.68 10.17
C PRO A 69 -7.26 9.51 9.16
N ARG A 70 -7.94 10.61 8.78
CA ARG A 70 -9.04 10.58 7.81
C ARG A 70 -8.59 10.59 6.35
N GLN A 71 -7.30 10.85 6.10
CA GLN A 71 -6.75 10.94 4.75
C GLN A 71 -5.77 9.80 4.48
N THR A 72 -5.60 8.87 5.40
CA THR A 72 -4.60 7.80 5.32
C THR A 72 -5.30 6.47 5.12
N ASP A 73 -4.73 5.63 4.27
CA ASP A 73 -5.24 4.30 3.97
C ASP A 73 -4.84 3.30 5.06
N PHE A 74 -3.68 3.50 5.71
CA PHE A 74 -3.22 2.65 6.81
C PHE A 74 -2.36 3.40 7.84
N ILE A 75 -2.20 2.75 8.99
CA ILE A 75 -1.42 3.23 10.13
C ILE A 75 -0.22 2.30 10.37
N ILE A 76 0.96 2.89 10.54
CA ILE A 76 2.19 2.19 10.90
C ILE A 76 2.46 2.44 12.36
N ILE A 77 2.22 1.43 13.19
CA ILE A 77 2.49 1.46 14.62
C ILE A 77 3.94 1.02 14.84
N SER A 78 4.84 1.99 15.01
CA SER A 78 6.27 1.76 15.18
C SER A 78 6.66 2.00 16.65
N GLY A 79 6.64 0.93 17.44
CA GLY A 79 7.06 0.89 18.84
C GLY A 79 8.06 -0.21 19.10
#